data_AF-A0A1J3JM43-F1
#
_entry.id   AF-A0A1J3JM43-F1
#
_cell.length_a   1.000
_cell.length_b   1.000
_cell.length_c   1.000
_cell.angle_alpha   90.00
_cell.angle_beta   90.00
_cell.angle_gamma   90.00
#
_symmetry.space_group_name_H-M   'P 1'
#
loop_
_entity.id
_entity.type
_entity.pdbx_description
1 polymer ?
#
loop_
_entity_poly.entity_id
_entity_poly.type
_entity_poly.pdbx_seq_one_letter_code
_entity_poly.pdbx_strand_id
1 'polypeptide(L)'
;VGRNTLESHPYILERARQVVRKCRGLPLALSIIGKNMASKRTVQDWDEAIDTLASSAAGFPGMEDHIFSILLYSYNSLREDQPVKSCFQYCALFPEDCFIEKEKLVDYWICEGFIDEKQGITKAENKAHGIIGTLVQACLLI
;
A
#
# COMPACT_ATOMS: atom_id res chain seq x y z
N VAL A 1 -4.23 6.64 13.21
CA VAL A 1 -3.97 8.07 13.51
C VAL A 1 -4.17 8.30 15.01
N GLY A 2 -3.21 8.92 15.69
CA GLY A 2 -3.29 9.15 17.15
C GLY A 2 -4.11 10.40 17.51
N ARG A 3 -4.76 10.40 18.68
CA ARG A 3 -5.57 11.51 19.20
C ARG A 3 -4.77 12.83 19.24
N ASN A 4 -3.51 12.77 19.62
CA ASN A 4 -2.58 13.91 19.66
C ASN A 4 -2.41 14.62 18.31
N THR A 5 -2.47 13.90 17.19
CA THR A 5 -2.35 14.48 15.83
C THR A 5 -3.66 15.09 15.35
N LEU A 6 -4.81 14.55 15.78
CA LEU A 6 -6.12 15.10 15.43
C LEU A 6 -6.42 16.38 16.21
N GLU A 7 -5.91 16.48 17.44
CA GLU A 7 -6.09 17.63 18.32
C GLU A 7 -5.01 18.71 18.14
N SER A 8 -3.92 18.41 17.43
CA SER A 8 -2.82 19.37 17.23
C SER A 8 -3.18 20.56 16.35
N HIS A 9 -4.19 20.43 15.49
CA HIS A 9 -4.67 21.53 14.67
C HIS A 9 -6.12 21.32 14.20
N PRO A 10 -7.04 22.29 14.33
CA PRO A 10 -8.45 22.12 13.99
C PRO A 10 -8.69 21.76 12.51
N TYR A 11 -7.86 22.28 11.61
CA TYR A 11 -7.94 21.93 10.18
C TYR A 11 -7.57 20.47 9.90
N ILE A 12 -6.69 19.85 10.70
CA ILE A 12 -6.34 18.42 10.53
C ILE A 12 -7.55 17.55 10.79
N LEU A 13 -8.34 17.86 11.83
CA LEU A 13 -9.58 17.13 12.12
C LEU A 13 -10.61 17.26 11.00
N GLU A 14 -10.75 18.46 10.41
CA GLU A 14 -11.64 18.69 9.27
C GLU A 14 -11.19 17.88 8.04
N ARG A 15 -9.90 17.90 7.71
CA ARG A 15 -9.34 17.10 6.61
C ARG A 15 -9.47 15.61 6.87
N ALA A 16 -9.24 15.16 8.09
CA ALA A 16 -9.44 13.76 8.46
C ALA A 16 -10.88 13.28 8.21
N ARG A 17 -11.88 14.13 8.49
CA ARG A 17 -13.28 13.84 8.16
C ARG A 17 -13.51 13.79 6.64
N GLN A 18 -12.89 14.69 5.88
CA GLN A 18 -12.98 14.68 4.41
C GLN A 18 -12.39 13.39 3.83
N VAL A 19 -11.22 12.97 4.32
CA VAL A 19 -10.55 11.73 3.93
C VAL A 19 -11.41 10.51 4.27
N VAL A 20 -11.97 10.42 5.48
CA VAL A 20 -12.86 9.31 5.88
C VAL A 20 -14.14 9.26 5.05
N ARG A 21 -14.71 10.41 4.67
CA ARG A 21 -15.89 10.46 3.77
C ARG A 21 -15.59 9.87 2.40
N LYS A 22 -14.35 9.98 1.91
CA LYS A 22 -13.93 9.38 0.63
C LYS A 22 -13.86 7.85 0.69
N CYS A 23 -13.70 7.26 1.87
CA CYS A 23 -13.72 5.80 2.07
C CYS A 23 -15.12 5.17 1.95
N ARG A 24 -16.20 5.97 1.92
CA ARG A 24 -17.61 5.51 1.81
C ARG A 24 -18.03 4.36 2.74
N GLY A 25 -17.38 4.22 3.90
CA GLY A 25 -17.69 3.18 4.88
C GLY A 25 -17.10 1.80 4.57
N LEU A 26 -16.28 1.66 3.53
CA LEU A 26 -15.63 0.39 3.20
C LEU A 26 -14.51 0.08 4.21
N PRO A 27 -14.58 -1.05 4.93
CA PRO A 27 -13.60 -1.38 5.97
C PRO A 27 -12.16 -1.46 5.44
N LEU A 28 -11.98 -1.98 4.22
CA LEU A 28 -10.66 -2.06 3.58
C LEU A 28 -10.12 -0.65 3.27
N ALA A 29 -10.92 0.20 2.61
CA ALA A 29 -10.54 1.58 2.32
C ALA A 29 -10.15 2.37 3.59
N LEU A 30 -10.91 2.19 4.68
CA LEU A 30 -10.63 2.81 5.98
C LEU A 30 -9.31 2.30 6.60
N SER A 31 -9.02 1.00 6.49
CA SER A 31 -7.80 0.39 7.00
C SER A 31 -6.56 0.93 6.28
N ILE A 32 -6.59 0.96 4.94
CA ILE A 32 -5.47 1.39 4.11
C ILE A 32 -5.16 2.88 4.34
N ILE A 33 -6.19 3.72 4.28
CA ILE A 33 -6.03 5.15 4.54
C ILE A 33 -5.61 5.38 6.00
N GLY A 34 -6.21 4.68 6.96
CA GLY A 34 -5.88 4.82 8.38
C GLY A 34 -4.42 4.53 8.70
N LYS A 35 -3.82 3.54 8.04
CA LYS A 35 -2.39 3.21 8.12
C LYS A 35 -1.53 4.29 7.46
N ASN A 36 -1.85 4.68 6.23
CA ASN A 36 -1.09 5.71 5.51
C ASN A 36 -1.08 7.07 6.22
N MET A 37 -2.23 7.47 6.78
CA MET A 37 -2.35 8.73 7.53
C MET A 37 -1.72 8.66 8.93
N ALA A 38 -1.27 7.48 9.39
CA ALA A 38 -0.70 7.33 10.73
C ALA A 38 0.64 8.05 10.91
N SER A 39 1.39 8.30 9.84
CA SER A 39 2.68 9.02 9.86
C SER A 39 2.55 10.52 9.55
N LYS A 40 1.41 10.97 9.00
CA LYS A 40 1.17 12.36 8.60
C LYS A 40 0.89 13.28 9.78
N ARG A 41 1.44 14.50 9.79
CA ARG A 41 1.40 15.40 10.96
C ARG A 41 1.03 16.85 10.63
N THR A 42 1.18 17.28 9.39
CA THR A 42 0.99 18.68 8.97
C THR A 42 -0.26 18.84 8.12
N VAL A 43 -0.90 20.01 8.11
CA VAL A 43 -2.09 20.25 7.28
C VAL A 43 -1.82 19.97 5.80
N GLN A 44 -0.63 20.32 5.31
CA GLN A 44 -0.19 20.05 3.93
C GLN A 44 -0.18 18.56 3.59
N ASP A 45 0.28 17.70 4.51
CA ASP A 45 0.22 16.24 4.32
C ASP A 45 -1.22 15.74 4.10
N TRP A 46 -2.18 16.36 4.79
CA TRP A 46 -3.59 15.99 4.69
C TRP A 46 -4.25 16.52 3.43
N ASP A 47 -3.87 17.72 2.98
CA ASP A 47 -4.35 18.29 1.71
C ASP A 47 -3.83 17.48 0.52
N GLU A 48 -2.55 17.10 0.51
CA GLU A 48 -1.96 16.26 -0.54
C GLU A 48 -2.62 14.88 -0.63
N ALA A 49 -2.97 14.29 0.53
CA ALA A 49 -3.72 13.05 0.57
C ALA A 49 -5.12 13.19 -0.05
N ILE A 50 -5.81 14.32 0.17
CA ILE A 50 -7.14 14.59 -0.41
C ILE A 50 -7.05 14.75 -1.93
N ASP A 51 -6.08 15.50 -2.42
CA ASP A 51 -5.88 15.73 -3.86
C ASP A 51 -5.54 14.42 -4.60
N THR A 52 -4.70 13.59 -3.98
CA THR A 52 -4.36 12.28 -4.53
C THR A 52 -5.60 11.38 -4.59
N LEU A 53 -6.41 11.33 -3.53
CA LEU A 53 -7.65 10.55 -3.51
C LEU A 53 -8.73 11.07 -4.49
N ALA A 54 -8.64 12.32 -4.93
CA ALA A 54 -9.58 12.91 -5.87
C ALA A 54 -9.20 12.67 -7.34
N SER A 55 -7.92 12.49 -7.65
CA SER A 55 -7.40 12.47 -9.02
C SER A 55 -7.35 11.08 -9.67
N SER A 56 -7.39 10.02 -8.88
CA SER A 56 -7.12 8.65 -9.36
C SER A 56 -8.36 7.84 -9.80
N ALA A 57 -9.53 8.47 -9.90
CA ALA A 57 -10.79 7.83 -10.31
C ALA A 57 -10.93 7.56 -11.83
N ALA A 58 -10.27 8.33 -12.70
CA ALA A 58 -10.72 8.49 -14.09
C ALA A 58 -10.31 7.35 -15.07
N GLY A 59 -9.57 6.33 -14.65
CA GLY A 59 -8.91 5.39 -15.56
C GLY A 59 -9.40 3.93 -15.57
N PHE A 60 -10.28 3.53 -14.64
CA PHE A 60 -10.55 2.10 -14.37
C PHE A 60 -12.06 1.81 -14.23
N PRO A 61 -12.83 1.83 -15.34
CA PRO A 61 -14.27 1.60 -15.30
C PRO A 61 -14.60 0.19 -14.75
N GLY A 62 -15.32 0.14 -13.63
CA GLY A 62 -15.73 -1.10 -12.96
C GLY A 62 -14.98 -1.41 -11.66
N MET A 63 -13.80 -0.80 -11.46
CA MET A 63 -13.21 -0.70 -10.13
C MET A 63 -13.90 0.46 -9.43
N GLU A 64 -14.28 0.33 -8.15
CA GLU A 64 -14.78 1.50 -7.43
C GLU A 64 -13.67 2.56 -7.43
N ASP A 65 -13.84 3.63 -8.21
CA ASP A 65 -12.87 4.69 -8.51
C ASP A 65 -12.00 5.14 -7.32
N HIS A 66 -12.56 5.09 -6.11
CA HIS A 66 -11.91 5.46 -4.87
C HIS A 66 -11.03 4.34 -4.25
N ILE A 67 -11.36 3.06 -4.44
CA ILE A 67 -10.50 1.93 -4.02
C ILE A 67 -9.24 1.92 -4.86
N PHE A 68 -9.36 2.08 -6.18
CA PHE A 68 -8.20 2.16 -7.06
C PHE A 68 -7.26 3.29 -6.63
N SER A 69 -7.83 4.46 -6.31
CA SER A 69 -7.10 5.61 -5.79
C SER A 69 -6.25 5.30 -4.56
N ILE A 70 -6.83 4.55 -3.62
CA ILE A 70 -6.19 4.16 -2.36
C ILE A 70 -5.06 3.13 -2.59
N LEU A 71 -5.29 2.17 -3.48
CA LEU A 71 -4.30 1.16 -3.84
C LEU A 71 -3.14 1.77 -4.61
N LEU A 72 -3.42 2.68 -5.55
CA LEU A 72 -2.41 3.41 -6.31
C LEU A 72 -1.53 4.25 -5.40
N TYR A 73 -2.12 4.96 -4.44
CA TYR A 73 -1.36 5.71 -3.44
C TYR A 73 -0.42 4.80 -2.63
N SER A 74 -0.93 3.64 -2.19
CA SER A 74 -0.15 2.68 -1.41
C SER A 74 1.00 2.09 -2.21
N TYR A 75 0.77 1.79 -3.49
CA TYR A 75 1.80 1.34 -4.43
C TYR A 75 2.87 2.42 -4.70
N ASN A 76 2.46 3.67 -4.91
CA ASN A 76 3.38 4.78 -5.16
C ASN A 76 4.23 5.13 -3.94
N SER A 77 3.74 4.86 -2.73
CA SER A 77 4.45 5.07 -1.47
C SER A 77 5.51 3.99 -1.18
N LEU A 78 5.58 2.92 -1.96
CA LEU A 78 6.61 1.90 -1.82
C LEU A 78 7.98 2.47 -2.20
N ARG A 79 8.99 2.16 -1.39
CA ARG A 79 10.37 2.57 -1.66
C ARG A 79 10.91 1.90 -2.92
N GLU A 80 11.66 2.65 -3.72
CA GLU A 80 12.24 2.16 -4.98
C GLU A 80 13.62 1.51 -4.81
N ASP A 81 14.24 1.64 -3.63
CA ASP A 81 15.58 1.11 -3.36
C ASP A 81 15.61 -0.41 -3.13
N GLN A 82 14.44 -1.06 -3.17
CA GLN A 82 14.26 -2.50 -3.08
C GLN A 82 13.32 -2.95 -4.21
N PRO A 83 13.40 -4.21 -4.67
CA PRO A 83 12.59 -4.74 -5.77
C PRO A 83 11.11 -4.97 -5.37
N VAL A 84 10.56 -4.19 -4.42
CA VAL A 84 9.23 -4.36 -3.84
C VAL A 84 8.14 -4.18 -4.90
N LYS A 85 8.28 -3.17 -5.76
CA LYS A 85 7.33 -2.91 -6.86
C LYS A 85 7.32 -4.06 -7.88
N SER A 86 8.49 -4.55 -8.29
CA SER A 86 8.61 -5.68 -9.21
C SER A 86 8.07 -6.99 -8.61
N CYS A 87 8.37 -7.25 -7.33
CA CYS A 87 7.82 -8.39 -6.60
C CYS A 87 6.28 -8.33 -6.56
N PHE A 88 5.69 -7.16 -6.31
CA PHE A 88 4.24 -7.00 -6.34
C PHE A 88 3.65 -7.18 -7.74
N GLN A 89 4.29 -6.62 -8.77
CA GLN A 89 3.86 -6.79 -10.16
C GLN A 89 3.85 -8.26 -10.59
N TYR A 90 4.81 -9.06 -10.09
CA TYR A 90 4.83 -10.50 -10.36
C TYR A 90 3.57 -11.23 -9.88
N CYS A 91 2.96 -10.76 -8.80
CA CYS A 91 1.70 -11.33 -8.29
C CYS A 91 0.55 -11.20 -9.30
N ALA A 92 0.60 -10.23 -10.24
CA ALA A 92 -0.42 -10.06 -11.28
C ALA A 92 -0.36 -11.14 -12.37
N LEU A 93 0.67 -12.00 -12.39
CA LEU A 93 0.76 -13.15 -13.30
C LEU A 93 -0.10 -14.33 -12.83
N PHE A 94 -0.52 -14.31 -11.57
CA PHE A 94 -1.38 -15.34 -11.01
C PHE A 94 -2.84 -15.08 -11.39
N PRO A 95 -3.68 -16.13 -11.53
CA PRO A 95 -5.11 -15.95 -11.75
C PRO A 95 -5.75 -15.12 -10.64
N GLU A 96 -6.80 -14.39 -11.01
CA GLU A 96 -7.64 -13.66 -10.05
C GLU A 96 -8.16 -14.60 -8.95
N ASP A 97 -8.19 -14.09 -7.71
CA ASP A 97 -8.63 -14.80 -6.50
C ASP A 97 -7.92 -16.10 -6.16
N CYS A 98 -6.77 -16.40 -6.78
CA CYS A 98 -6.03 -17.61 -6.44
C CYS A 98 -5.25 -17.44 -5.12
N PHE A 99 -5.13 -18.55 -4.40
CA PHE A 99 -4.28 -18.62 -3.22
C PHE A 99 -2.82 -18.81 -3.66
N ILE A 100 -1.96 -17.87 -3.27
CA ILE A 100 -0.52 -17.95 -3.48
C ILE A 100 0.14 -18.34 -2.17
N GLU A 101 0.80 -19.50 -2.16
CA GLU A 101 1.57 -19.95 -1.00
C GLU A 101 2.78 -19.05 -0.80
N LYS A 102 2.92 -18.49 0.41
CA LYS A 102 3.96 -17.53 0.77
C LYS A 102 5.36 -18.01 0.38
N GLU A 103 5.69 -19.26 0.68
CA GLU A 103 7.05 -19.77 0.45
C GLU A 103 7.31 -20.08 -1.03
N LYS A 104 6.28 -20.45 -1.81
CA LYS A 104 6.43 -20.52 -3.27
C LYS A 104 6.67 -19.15 -3.89
N LEU A 105 6.01 -18.12 -3.38
CA LEU A 105 6.21 -16.76 -3.89
C LEU A 105 7.64 -16.28 -3.65
N VAL A 106 8.23 -16.63 -2.49
CA VAL A 106 9.64 -16.39 -2.19
C VAL A 106 10.54 -17.09 -3.20
N ASP A 107 10.33 -18.39 -3.42
CA ASP A 107 11.11 -19.17 -4.39
C ASP A 107 11.04 -18.55 -5.79
N TYR A 108 9.84 -18.16 -6.24
CA TYR A 108 9.66 -17.53 -7.54
C TYR A 108 10.43 -16.21 -7.66
N TRP A 109 10.36 -15.32 -6.67
CA TRP A 109 11.10 -14.05 -6.75
C TRP A 109 12.62 -14.21 -6.71
N ILE A 110 13.12 -15.26 -6.07
CA ILE A 110 14.55 -15.61 -6.11
C ILE A 110 14.91 -16.18 -7.49
N CYS A 111 14.12 -17.14 -8.01
CA CYS A 111 14.36 -17.76 -9.32
C CYS A 111 14.30 -16.75 -10.48
N GLU A 112 13.39 -15.77 -10.41
CA GLU A 112 13.27 -14.68 -11.39
C GLU A 112 14.37 -13.62 -11.24
N GLY A 113 15.20 -13.72 -10.21
CA GLY A 113 16.34 -12.83 -9.98
C GLY A 113 15.96 -11.45 -9.46
N PHE A 114 14.72 -11.23 -9.02
CA PHE A 114 14.35 -9.99 -8.33
C PHE A 114 15.14 -9.87 -7.02
N ILE A 115 15.40 -11.01 -6.37
CA ILE A 115 16.14 -11.09 -5.11
C ILE A 115 17.42 -11.87 -5.34
N ASP A 116 18.55 -11.18 -5.21
CA ASP A 116 19.87 -11.75 -5.42
C ASP A 116 20.28 -12.69 -4.27
N GLU A 117 20.70 -13.91 -4.63
CA GLU A 117 21.20 -14.93 -3.72
C GLU A 117 22.72 -14.92 -3.51
N LYS A 118 23.46 -13.95 -4.06
CA LYS A 118 24.93 -13.82 -3.90
C LYS A 118 25.43 -13.89 -2.46
N GLN A 119 24.61 -13.50 -1.48
CA GLN A 119 24.97 -13.56 -0.07
C GLN A 119 24.48 -14.83 0.65
N GLY A 120 23.96 -15.80 -0.09
CA GLY A 120 23.40 -17.06 0.39
C GLY A 120 21.87 -17.09 0.36
N ILE A 121 21.32 -18.27 0.12
CA ILE A 121 19.88 -18.51 -0.04
C ILE A 121 19.07 -18.02 1.17
N THR A 122 19.54 -18.30 2.39
CA THR A 122 18.85 -17.88 3.62
C THR A 122 18.73 -16.36 3.74
N LYS A 123 19.71 -15.59 3.23
CA LYS A 123 19.60 -14.13 3.23
C LYS A 123 18.61 -13.63 2.17
N ALA A 124 18.55 -14.30 1.02
CA ALA A 124 17.58 -14.00 -0.02
C ALA A 124 16.14 -14.28 0.47
N GLU A 125 15.91 -15.42 1.11
CA GLU A 125 14.63 -15.78 1.73
C GLU A 125 14.18 -14.74 2.77
N ASN A 126 15.08 -14.37 3.71
CA ASN A 126 14.77 -13.35 4.71
C ASN A 126 14.43 -12.00 4.09
N LYS A 127 15.13 -11.62 3.01
CA LYS A 127 14.83 -10.39 2.25
C LYS A 127 13.46 -10.48 1.57
N ALA A 128 13.12 -11.62 0.97
CA ALA A 128 11.82 -11.86 0.36
C ALA A 128 10.68 -11.78 1.38
N HIS A 129 10.84 -12.38 2.55
CA HIS A 129 9.89 -12.26 3.65
C HIS A 129 9.70 -10.81 4.12
N GLY A 130 10.78 -10.03 4.17
CA GLY A 130 10.70 -8.60 4.47
C GLY A 130 9.90 -7.81 3.42
N ILE A 131 10.04 -8.17 2.14
CA ILE A 131 9.25 -7.58 1.05
C ILE A 131 7.77 -7.94 1.19
N ILE A 132 7.44 -9.22 1.46
CA ILE A 132 6.06 -9.65 1.73
C ILE A 132 5.47 -8.84 2.88
N GLY A 133 6.20 -8.72 3.99
CA GLY A 133 5.77 -7.92 5.14
C GLY A 133 5.48 -6.46 4.76
N THR A 134 6.32 -5.86 3.92
CA THR A 134 6.13 -4.49 3.41
C THR A 134 4.84 -4.38 2.58
N LEU A 135 4.59 -5.33 1.67
CA LEU A 135 3.40 -5.35 0.83
C LEU A 135 2.11 -5.56 1.63
N VAL A 136 2.13 -6.43 2.63
CA VAL A 136 1.01 -6.63 3.58
C VAL A 136 0.77 -5.36 4.41
N GLN A 137 1.84 -4.70 4.86
CA GLN A 137 1.72 -3.46 5.63
C GLN A 137 1.13 -2.32 4.78
N ALA A 138 1.49 -2.26 3.50
CA ALA A 138 0.93 -1.37 2.49
C ALA A 138 -0.46 -1.79 1.97
N CYS A 139 -0.99 -2.93 2.45
CA CYS A 139 -2.29 -3.49 2.05
C CYS A 139 -2.42 -3.80 0.56
N LEU A 140 -1.30 -4.20 -0.05
CA LEU A 140 -1.23 -4.68 -1.43
C LEU A 140 -1.29 -6.20 -1.50
N LEU A 141 -1.00 -6.89 -0.39
CA LEU A 141 -1.25 -8.32 -0.19
C LEU A 141 -2.07 -8.51 1.09
N ILE A 142 -2.90 -9.57 1.12
CA ILE A 142 -3.83 -9.88 2.22
C ILE A 142 -3.37 -11.16 2.93
#